data_AF-A0A0J9V4P3-F1
#
_entry.id   AF-A0A0J9V4P3-F1
#
_cell.length_a   1.000
_cell.length_b   1.000
_cell.length_c   1.000
_cell.angle_alpha   90.00
_cell.angle_beta   90.00
_cell.angle_gamma   90.00
#
_symmetry.space_group_name_H-M   'P 1'
#
loop_
_entity.id
_entity.type
_entity.pdbx_description
1 polymer ?
#
loop_
_entity_poly.entity_id
_entity_poly.type
_entity_poly.pdbx_seq_one_letter_code
_entity_poly.pdbx_strand_id
1 'polypeptide(L)'
;INNVRHYLSANLEVDILLEIQLLLLTFSTGVQDAVSYPDFKCFASNQTGNSVVLAVGLAGHDDSIFNLSDVGLSLGMFLAGAITTGQLANTVGPRARMWLIFSHCAQTILTFAAAIIHPAYCRYGTGPSAMGSLALLAFASGAQVASMRPFRIQEITTAMATAAWVDLVIDPGLLKLQNRSRNRRAGFLIALVVGSFAGAFMRTGIGSSNALFVSGAGKTLVTLLLFLNREQPPVDQ
;
A
#
# COMPACT_ATOMS: atom_id res chain seq x y z
N ILE A 1 9.31 12.82 -30.76
CA ILE A 1 8.16 13.24 -29.90
C ILE A 1 7.02 12.22 -29.94
N ASN A 2 6.61 11.71 -31.11
CA ASN A 2 5.51 10.72 -31.22
C ASN A 2 5.79 9.41 -30.47
N ASN A 3 7.00 8.84 -30.56
CA ASN A 3 7.34 7.60 -29.85
C ASN A 3 7.31 7.76 -28.31
N VAL A 4 7.72 8.91 -27.78
CA VAL A 4 7.70 9.18 -26.33
C VAL A 4 6.27 9.37 -25.83
N ARG A 5 5.44 10.11 -26.57
CA ARG A 5 4.02 10.26 -26.22
C ARG A 5 3.30 8.92 -26.21
N HIS A 6 3.48 8.11 -27.26
CA HIS A 6 2.93 6.76 -27.34
C HIS A 6 3.38 5.90 -26.15
N TYR A 7 4.69 5.85 -25.89
CA TYR A 7 5.27 5.13 -24.77
C TYR A 7 4.65 5.57 -23.42
N LEU A 8 4.50 6.86 -23.17
CA LEU A 8 3.95 7.36 -21.91
C LEU A 8 2.44 7.11 -21.77
N SER A 9 1.69 7.09 -22.87
CA SER A 9 0.25 6.80 -22.87
C SER A 9 -0.09 5.31 -22.92
N ALA A 10 0.89 4.45 -23.20
CA ALA A 10 0.66 3.01 -23.32
C ALA A 10 0.16 2.41 -22.01
N ASN A 11 -0.81 1.50 -22.10
CA ASN A 11 -1.26 0.71 -20.96
C ASN A 11 -0.22 -0.34 -20.62
N LEU A 12 0.09 -0.53 -19.33
CA LEU A 12 1.04 -1.55 -18.91
C LEU A 12 0.43 -2.95 -18.92
N GLU A 13 1.17 -3.97 -19.35
CA GLU A 13 0.77 -5.38 -19.34
C GLU A 13 0.80 -5.98 -17.91
N VAL A 14 0.03 -7.05 -17.65
CA VAL A 14 0.21 -7.87 -16.45
C VAL A 14 1.25 -8.95 -16.71
N ASP A 15 2.49 -8.67 -16.32
CA ASP A 15 3.62 -9.59 -16.43
C ASP A 15 4.22 -9.93 -15.06
N ILE A 16 5.28 -10.75 -15.06
CA ILE A 16 6.00 -11.14 -13.84
C ILE A 16 6.63 -9.91 -13.17
N LEU A 17 7.09 -8.92 -13.94
CA LEU A 17 7.68 -7.70 -13.39
C LEU A 17 6.65 -6.90 -12.58
N LEU A 18 5.43 -6.76 -13.10
CA LEU A 18 4.33 -6.13 -12.38
C LEU A 18 3.96 -6.92 -11.10
N GLU A 19 3.95 -8.24 -11.16
CA GLU A 19 3.74 -9.06 -9.95
C GLU A 19 4.83 -8.82 -8.91
N ILE A 20 6.10 -8.77 -9.30
CA ILE A 20 7.23 -8.46 -8.40
C ILE A 20 7.06 -7.06 -7.79
N GLN A 21 6.66 -6.07 -8.59
CA GLN A 21 6.37 -4.72 -8.09
C GLN A 21 5.26 -4.73 -7.04
N LEU A 22 4.16 -5.45 -7.28
CA LEU A 22 3.08 -5.59 -6.31
C LEU A 22 3.52 -6.27 -5.02
N LEU A 23 4.41 -7.27 -5.10
CA LEU A 23 5.00 -7.92 -3.92
C LEU A 23 5.93 -6.96 -3.15
N LEU A 24 6.74 -6.16 -3.84
CA LEU A 24 7.58 -5.13 -3.22
C LEU A 24 6.75 -4.03 -2.54
N LEU A 25 5.65 -3.61 -3.16
CA LEU A 25 4.69 -2.69 -2.55
C LEU A 25 4.06 -3.33 -1.31
N THR A 26 3.66 -4.59 -1.39
CA THR A 26 3.12 -5.35 -0.24
C THR A 26 4.11 -5.42 0.92
N PHE A 27 5.38 -5.72 0.64
CA PHE A 27 6.44 -5.72 1.64
C PHE A 27 6.59 -4.34 2.30
N SER A 28 6.61 -3.27 1.47
CA SER A 28 6.71 -1.89 1.94
C SER A 28 5.50 -1.46 2.79
N THR A 29 4.29 -1.92 2.43
CA THR A 29 3.08 -1.78 3.23
C THR A 29 3.22 -2.48 4.58
N GLY A 30 3.73 -3.72 4.60
CA GLY A 30 3.97 -4.48 5.82
C GLY A 30 4.92 -3.74 6.77
N VAL A 31 6.01 -3.18 6.23
CA VAL A 31 6.96 -2.34 7.00
C VAL A 31 6.25 -1.12 7.59
N GLN A 32 5.47 -0.42 6.76
CA GLN A 32 4.75 0.80 7.17
C GLN A 32 3.72 0.52 8.27
N ASP A 33 2.91 -0.53 8.15
CA ASP A 33 1.90 -0.86 9.14
C ASP A 33 2.50 -1.38 10.46
N ALA A 34 3.68 -2.01 10.41
CA ALA A 34 4.44 -2.38 11.61
C ALA A 34 5.04 -1.17 12.34
N VAL A 35 5.15 -0.03 11.66
CA VAL A 35 5.44 1.27 12.29
C VAL A 35 4.16 1.92 12.80
N SER A 36 3.14 2.02 11.95
CA SER A 36 1.94 2.81 12.24
C SER A 36 1.14 2.24 13.43
N TYR A 37 1.00 0.91 13.50
CA TYR A 37 0.14 0.30 14.52
C TYR A 37 0.67 0.51 15.95
N PRO A 38 1.95 0.25 16.27
CA PRO A 38 2.46 0.56 17.60
C PRO A 38 2.46 2.05 17.95
N ASP A 39 2.72 2.93 16.98
CA ASP A 39 2.93 4.36 17.20
C ASP A 39 1.63 5.15 17.30
N PHE A 40 0.61 4.79 16.49
CA PHE A 40 -0.67 5.50 16.40
C PHE A 40 -1.87 4.66 16.89
N LYS A 41 -1.65 3.41 17.30
CA LYS A 41 -2.71 2.43 17.65
C LYS A 41 -3.70 2.15 16.53
N CYS A 42 -3.35 2.48 15.29
CA CYS A 42 -4.16 2.19 14.10
C CYS A 42 -3.28 1.85 12.90
N PHE A 43 -3.88 1.24 11.89
CA PHE A 43 -3.17 0.92 10.65
C PHE A 43 -3.28 2.08 9.67
N ALA A 44 -2.24 2.33 8.88
CA ALA A 44 -2.33 3.26 7.76
C ALA A 44 -2.96 2.60 6.53
N SER A 45 -2.76 1.29 6.34
CA SER A 45 -3.26 0.57 5.16
C SER A 45 -4.42 -0.40 5.44
N ASN A 46 -4.47 -1.02 6.62
CA ASN A 46 -5.49 -2.02 6.98
C ASN A 46 -6.77 -1.41 7.56
N GLN A 47 -7.68 -0.99 6.68
CA GLN A 47 -8.87 -0.25 7.08
C GLN A 47 -10.03 -1.07 7.66
N THR A 48 -10.07 -2.40 7.45
CA THR A 48 -11.15 -3.25 8.02
C THR A 48 -11.21 -3.16 9.55
N GLY A 49 -10.05 -3.23 10.21
CA GLY A 49 -9.96 -3.08 11.67
C GLY A 49 -10.30 -1.66 12.12
N ASN A 50 -9.77 -0.65 11.42
CA ASN A 50 -10.03 0.76 11.73
C ASN A 50 -11.53 1.09 11.68
N SER A 51 -12.28 0.56 10.70
CA SER A 51 -13.73 0.76 10.62
C SER A 51 -14.48 0.23 11.84
N VAL A 52 -14.10 -0.95 12.34
CA VAL A 52 -14.73 -1.55 13.54
C VAL A 52 -14.35 -0.75 14.79
N VAL A 53 -13.06 -0.41 14.95
CA VAL A 53 -12.58 0.40 16.09
C VAL A 53 -13.26 1.76 16.13
N LEU A 54 -13.42 2.42 14.98
CA LEU A 54 -14.12 3.69 14.86
C LEU A 54 -15.60 3.57 15.28
N ALA A 55 -16.29 2.51 14.83
CA ALA A 55 -17.69 2.29 15.19
C ALA A 55 -17.88 2.01 16.70
N VAL A 56 -17.03 1.18 17.28
CA VAL A 56 -17.06 0.85 18.73
C VAL A 56 -16.77 2.08 19.58
N GLY A 57 -15.74 2.86 19.21
CA GLY A 57 -15.42 4.10 19.93
C GLY A 57 -16.53 5.16 19.80
N LEU A 58 -17.16 5.30 18.63
CA LEU A 58 -18.30 6.20 18.45
C LEU A 58 -19.56 5.76 19.24
N ALA A 59 -19.69 4.47 19.54
CA ALA A 59 -20.77 3.94 20.37
C ALA A 59 -20.55 4.19 21.89
N GLY A 60 -19.44 4.82 22.28
CA GLY A 60 -19.11 5.09 23.68
C GLY A 60 -18.71 3.82 24.44
N HIS A 61 -18.18 2.83 23.73
CA HIS A 61 -17.64 1.61 24.32
C HIS A 61 -16.13 1.64 24.13
N ASP A 62 -15.39 1.80 25.24
CA ASP A 62 -13.93 1.62 25.34
C ASP A 62 -13.04 2.80 24.87
N ASP A 63 -13.19 3.97 25.51
CA ASP A 63 -12.37 5.19 25.27
C ASP A 63 -10.87 5.02 25.59
N SER A 64 -10.46 3.91 26.20
CA SER A 64 -9.13 3.76 26.81
C SER A 64 -8.05 3.13 25.92
N ILE A 65 -8.45 2.41 24.86
CA ILE A 65 -7.53 1.57 24.07
C ILE A 65 -7.11 2.22 22.75
N PHE A 66 -7.96 3.07 22.15
CA PHE A 66 -7.74 3.63 20.82
C PHE A 66 -8.02 5.12 20.76
N ASN A 67 -7.16 5.88 20.07
CA ASN A 67 -7.42 7.28 19.78
C ASN A 67 -8.37 7.38 18.58
N LEU A 68 -9.63 7.70 18.84
CA LEU A 68 -10.67 7.81 17.81
C LEU A 68 -10.32 8.79 16.69
N SER A 69 -9.63 9.88 17.04
CA SER A 69 -9.17 10.89 16.09
C SER A 69 -8.17 10.32 15.09
N ASP A 70 -7.22 9.50 15.55
CA ASP A 70 -6.18 8.90 14.70
C ASP A 70 -6.77 7.81 13.80
N VAL A 71 -7.70 7.01 14.32
CA VAL A 71 -8.41 5.99 13.54
C VAL A 71 -9.28 6.64 12.46
N GLY A 72 -10.05 7.66 12.82
CA GLY A 72 -10.87 8.43 11.89
C GLY A 72 -10.04 9.17 10.83
N LEU A 73 -8.91 9.76 11.23
CA LEU A 73 -7.96 10.40 10.33
C LEU A 73 -7.36 9.40 9.34
N SER A 74 -6.92 8.22 9.83
CA SER A 74 -6.38 7.17 8.96
C SER A 74 -7.42 6.70 7.94
N LEU A 75 -8.64 6.36 8.39
CA LEU A 75 -9.70 5.90 7.51
C LEU A 75 -10.09 6.98 6.49
N GLY A 76 -10.29 8.22 6.95
CA GLY A 76 -10.66 9.34 6.10
C GLY A 76 -9.60 9.65 5.04
N MET A 77 -8.32 9.71 5.42
CA MET A 77 -7.23 9.99 4.49
C MET A 77 -6.96 8.84 3.53
N PHE A 78 -7.11 7.59 3.97
CA PHE A 78 -7.06 6.43 3.08
C PHE A 78 -8.15 6.48 2.02
N LEU A 79 -9.40 6.76 2.42
CA LEU A 79 -10.51 6.90 1.48
C LEU A 79 -10.29 8.09 0.54
N ALA A 80 -9.80 9.23 1.04
CA ALA A 80 -9.45 10.38 0.21
C ALA A 80 -8.40 10.01 -0.84
N GLY A 81 -7.31 9.34 -0.45
CA GLY A 81 -6.27 8.89 -1.38
C GLY A 81 -6.79 7.91 -2.44
N ALA A 82 -7.65 6.98 -2.03
CA ALA A 82 -8.28 6.02 -2.92
C ALA A 82 -9.25 6.68 -3.91
N ILE A 83 -10.08 7.63 -3.46
CA ILE A 83 -11.02 8.38 -4.29
C ILE A 83 -10.25 9.27 -5.26
N THR A 84 -9.31 10.08 -4.78
CA THR A 84 -8.53 10.99 -5.64
C THR A 84 -7.81 10.20 -6.72
N THR A 85 -7.11 9.14 -6.36
CA THR A 85 -6.36 8.33 -7.34
C THR A 85 -7.30 7.57 -8.27
N GLY A 86 -8.35 6.92 -7.75
CA GLY A 86 -9.28 6.15 -8.56
C GLY A 86 -10.08 7.01 -9.55
N GLN A 87 -10.58 8.16 -9.12
CA GLN A 87 -11.38 9.04 -9.98
C GLN A 87 -10.52 9.74 -11.04
N LEU A 88 -9.32 10.19 -10.69
CA LEU A 88 -8.38 10.73 -11.68
C LEU A 88 -7.94 9.65 -12.68
N ALA A 89 -7.71 8.41 -12.22
CA ALA A 89 -7.38 7.28 -13.08
C ALA A 89 -8.47 7.02 -14.13
N ASN A 90 -9.75 7.19 -13.78
CA ASN A 90 -10.87 7.03 -14.71
C ASN A 90 -10.87 8.05 -15.86
N THR A 91 -10.26 9.23 -15.68
CA THR A 91 -10.20 10.28 -16.70
C THR A 91 -8.94 10.19 -17.57
N VAL A 92 -7.78 9.84 -16.97
CA VAL A 92 -6.49 9.84 -17.68
C VAL A 92 -6.09 8.49 -18.26
N GLY A 93 -6.73 7.41 -17.85
CA GLY A 93 -6.38 6.04 -18.22
C GLY A 93 -5.75 5.29 -17.04
N PRO A 94 -6.47 4.35 -16.42
CA PRO A 94 -6.08 3.79 -15.13
C PRO A 94 -4.86 2.86 -15.18
N ARG A 95 -4.48 2.40 -16.37
CA ARG A 95 -3.27 1.59 -16.61
C ARG A 95 -2.21 2.32 -17.44
N ALA A 96 -2.44 3.60 -17.76
CA ALA A 96 -1.49 4.38 -18.55
C ALA A 96 -0.17 4.53 -17.79
N ARG A 97 0.95 4.24 -18.46
CA ARG A 97 2.28 4.25 -17.87
C ARG A 97 2.58 5.58 -17.14
N MET A 98 2.30 6.71 -17.77
CA MET A 98 2.55 8.03 -17.17
C MET A 98 1.71 8.27 -15.91
N TRP A 99 0.45 7.83 -15.91
CA TRP A 99 -0.42 7.96 -14.73
C TRP A 99 0.11 7.14 -13.55
N LEU A 100 0.54 5.90 -13.81
CA LEU A 100 1.11 5.04 -12.78
C LEU A 100 2.43 5.61 -12.24
N ILE A 101 3.33 6.07 -13.11
CA ILE A 101 4.59 6.72 -12.69
C ILE A 101 4.30 7.95 -11.83
N PHE A 102 3.40 8.82 -12.27
CA PHE A 102 3.06 10.04 -11.54
C PHE A 102 2.43 9.74 -10.18
N SER A 103 1.43 8.85 -10.14
CA SER A 103 0.75 8.48 -8.89
C SER A 103 1.68 7.80 -7.90
N HIS A 104 2.56 6.88 -8.35
CA HIS A 104 3.56 6.24 -7.48
C HIS A 104 4.65 7.20 -7.01
N CYS A 105 5.07 8.15 -7.86
CA CYS A 105 6.00 9.20 -7.45
C CYS A 105 5.40 10.07 -6.34
N ALA A 106 4.14 10.51 -6.51
CA ALA A 106 3.43 11.28 -5.49
C ALA A 106 3.31 10.49 -4.17
N GLN A 107 2.88 9.23 -4.21
CA GLN A 107 2.80 8.37 -3.03
C GLN A 107 4.16 8.18 -2.33
N THR A 108 5.24 8.05 -3.11
CA THR A 108 6.61 7.91 -2.59
C THR A 108 7.06 9.19 -1.89
N ILE A 109 6.81 10.36 -2.48
CA ILE A 109 7.08 11.66 -1.86
C ILE A 109 6.32 11.81 -0.55
N LEU A 110 5.02 11.46 -0.53
CA LEU A 110 4.22 11.49 0.70
C LEU A 110 4.77 10.56 1.78
N THR A 111 5.28 9.38 1.39
CA THR A 111 5.91 8.43 2.34
C THR A 111 7.19 9.00 2.94
N PHE A 112 8.06 9.63 2.14
CA PHE A 112 9.26 10.30 2.65
C PHE A 112 8.93 11.53 3.50
N ALA A 113 7.96 12.34 3.08
CA ALA A 113 7.49 13.47 3.88
C ALA A 113 6.97 12.98 5.24
N ALA A 114 6.21 11.89 5.26
CA ALA A 114 5.75 11.25 6.49
C ALA A 114 6.91 10.78 7.37
N ALA A 115 7.97 10.22 6.79
CA ALA A 115 9.18 9.80 7.50
C ALA A 115 9.93 10.99 8.11
N ILE A 116 10.04 12.11 7.39
CA ILE A 116 10.73 13.33 7.82
C ILE A 116 10.00 13.98 9.00
N ILE A 117 8.68 14.11 8.92
CA ILE A 117 7.90 14.75 9.99
C ILE A 117 7.60 13.80 11.15
N HIS A 118 7.85 12.50 10.97
CA HIS A 118 7.64 11.52 12.04
C HIS A 118 8.55 11.86 13.24
N PRO A 119 8.00 11.98 14.46
CA PRO A 119 8.80 12.34 15.62
C PRO A 119 9.90 11.30 15.88
N ALA A 120 11.16 11.74 15.88
CA ALA A 120 12.33 10.86 15.99
C ALA A 120 12.41 10.04 17.29
N TYR A 121 11.68 10.43 18.35
CA TYR A 121 11.80 9.85 19.71
C TYR A 121 10.48 9.59 20.45
N CYS A 122 9.31 9.72 19.81
CA CYS A 122 8.04 9.53 20.51
C CYS A 122 7.66 8.05 20.60
N ARG A 123 7.76 7.47 21.80
CA ARG A 123 7.28 6.11 22.11
C ARG A 123 5.76 5.94 21.97
N TYR A 124 5.03 7.06 21.91
CA TYR A 124 3.61 7.16 21.63
C TYR A 124 3.42 8.36 20.71
N GLY A 125 3.03 8.12 19.45
CA GLY A 125 2.94 9.12 18.39
C GLY A 125 1.77 10.05 18.59
N THR A 126 1.87 10.98 19.54
CA THR A 126 0.84 11.99 19.83
C THR A 126 1.30 13.37 19.35
N GLY A 127 0.37 14.15 18.79
CA GLY A 127 0.59 15.54 18.42
C GLY A 127 0.53 15.80 16.90
N PRO A 128 0.66 17.07 16.47
CA PRO A 128 0.40 17.47 15.09
C PRO A 128 1.30 16.80 14.06
N SER A 129 2.58 16.57 14.40
CA SER A 129 3.55 15.91 13.51
C SER A 129 3.24 14.42 13.31
N ALA A 130 2.83 13.74 14.38
CA ALA A 130 2.39 12.34 14.35
C ALA A 130 1.11 12.17 13.51
N MET A 131 0.10 13.03 13.75
CA MET A 131 -1.13 13.05 12.94
C MET A 131 -0.85 13.36 11.47
N GLY A 132 0.05 14.31 11.20
CA GLY A 132 0.50 14.61 9.84
C GLY A 132 1.17 13.41 9.18
N SER A 133 2.06 12.71 9.89
CA SER A 133 2.72 11.50 9.39
C SER A 133 1.70 10.42 9.05
N LEU A 134 0.76 10.14 9.96
CA LEU A 134 -0.32 9.18 9.74
C LEU A 134 -1.21 9.56 8.55
N ALA A 135 -1.61 10.82 8.43
CA ALA A 135 -2.44 11.31 7.33
C ALA A 135 -1.77 11.10 5.97
N LEU A 136 -0.47 11.41 5.86
CA LEU A 136 0.30 11.22 4.63
C LEU A 136 0.45 9.74 4.28
N LEU A 137 0.77 8.88 5.25
CA LEU A 137 0.89 7.43 5.06
C LEU A 137 -0.44 6.81 4.64
N ALA A 138 -1.53 7.17 5.32
CA ALA A 138 -2.86 6.65 5.03
C ALA A 138 -3.32 7.06 3.61
N PHE A 139 -3.14 8.32 3.23
CA PHE A 139 -3.43 8.78 1.87
C PHE A 139 -2.61 8.04 0.82
N ALA A 140 -1.30 7.91 1.03
CA ALA A 140 -0.43 7.19 0.12
C ALA A 140 -0.82 5.72 -0.02
N SER A 141 -1.20 5.05 1.09
CA SER A 141 -1.70 3.68 1.08
C SER A 141 -3.02 3.52 0.33
N GLY A 142 -3.99 4.43 0.54
CA GLY A 142 -5.26 4.41 -0.19
C GLY A 142 -5.06 4.59 -1.68
N ALA A 143 -4.21 5.54 -2.06
CA ALA A 143 -3.80 5.77 -3.44
C ALA A 143 -3.13 4.53 -4.07
N GLN A 144 -2.22 3.89 -3.34
CA GLN A 144 -1.54 2.66 -3.79
C GLN A 144 -2.55 1.55 -4.08
N VAL A 145 -3.43 1.24 -3.11
CA VAL A 145 -4.43 0.18 -3.26
C VAL A 145 -5.33 0.48 -4.46
N ALA A 146 -5.82 1.72 -4.60
CA ALA A 146 -6.69 2.11 -5.70
C ALA A 146 -6.00 2.01 -7.07
N SER A 147 -4.74 2.45 -7.18
CA SER A 147 -3.98 2.44 -8.44
C SER A 147 -3.74 1.04 -9.01
N MET A 148 -3.74 0.00 -8.17
CA MET A 148 -3.46 -1.37 -8.60
C MET A 148 -4.72 -2.16 -8.99
N ARG A 149 -5.91 -1.77 -8.50
CA ARG A 149 -7.19 -2.45 -8.83
C ARG A 149 -7.48 -2.60 -10.33
N PRO A 150 -7.15 -1.63 -11.22
CA PRO A 150 -7.38 -1.74 -12.65
C PRO A 150 -6.68 -2.93 -13.33
N PHE A 151 -5.59 -3.46 -12.75
CA PHE A 151 -4.89 -4.63 -13.25
C PHE A 151 -5.62 -5.95 -13.00
N ARG A 152 -6.67 -5.94 -12.14
CA ARG A 152 -7.52 -7.11 -11.82
C ARG A 152 -6.76 -8.34 -11.31
N ILE A 153 -5.60 -8.14 -10.68
CA ILE A 153 -4.87 -9.17 -9.95
C ILE A 153 -5.46 -9.25 -8.55
N GLN A 154 -6.55 -10.00 -8.41
CA GLN A 154 -7.32 -10.06 -7.17
C GLN A 154 -6.51 -10.67 -6.01
N GLU A 155 -5.50 -11.48 -6.33
CA GLU A 155 -4.67 -12.19 -5.37
C GLU A 155 -3.66 -11.29 -4.63
N ILE A 156 -3.28 -10.15 -5.22
CA ILE A 156 -2.26 -9.24 -4.65
C ILE A 156 -2.90 -7.86 -4.46
N THR A 157 -3.46 -7.64 -3.28
CA THR A 157 -4.18 -6.40 -2.95
C THR A 157 -3.27 -5.29 -2.41
N THR A 158 -2.01 -5.62 -2.09
CA THR A 158 -0.99 -4.78 -1.43
C THR A 158 -1.26 -4.40 0.03
N ALA A 159 -2.42 -4.74 0.60
CA ALA A 159 -2.77 -4.46 2.01
C ALA A 159 -3.75 -5.47 2.61
N MET A 160 -4.87 -5.74 1.92
CA MET A 160 -5.98 -6.56 2.44
C MET A 160 -5.65 -8.07 2.44
N ALA A 161 -5.43 -8.65 3.62
CA ALA A 161 -4.94 -10.02 3.77
C ALA A 161 -6.00 -11.11 3.98
N THR A 162 -7.14 -10.80 4.61
CA THR A 162 -8.09 -11.81 5.11
C THR A 162 -8.61 -12.75 4.01
N ALA A 163 -9.09 -12.17 2.90
CA ALA A 163 -9.57 -12.96 1.78
C ALA A 163 -8.45 -13.81 1.16
N ALA A 164 -7.24 -13.26 1.03
CA ALA A 164 -6.09 -14.01 0.49
C ALA A 164 -5.68 -15.19 1.37
N TRP A 165 -5.76 -15.06 2.70
CA TRP A 165 -5.54 -16.18 3.64
C TRP A 165 -6.54 -17.31 3.41
N VAL A 166 -7.83 -16.98 3.38
CA VAL A 166 -8.90 -17.96 3.17
C VAL A 166 -8.75 -18.61 1.80
N ASP A 167 -8.64 -17.79 0.73
CA ASP A 167 -8.51 -18.25 -0.65
C ASP A 167 -7.24 -19.08 -0.90
N LEU A 168 -6.18 -18.89 -0.12
CA LEU A 168 -4.99 -19.75 -0.18
C LEU A 168 -5.28 -21.12 0.44
N VAL A 169 -5.84 -21.15 1.65
CA VAL A 169 -6.02 -22.38 2.43
C VAL A 169 -7.09 -23.29 1.82
N ILE A 170 -8.14 -22.72 1.21
CA ILE A 170 -9.21 -23.49 0.56
C ILE A 170 -8.93 -23.83 -0.91
N ASP A 171 -7.78 -23.43 -1.47
CA ASP A 171 -7.47 -23.61 -2.89
C ASP A 171 -7.49 -25.13 -3.25
N PRO A 172 -8.35 -25.59 -4.17
CA PRO A 172 -8.41 -27.00 -4.55
C PRO A 172 -7.11 -27.52 -5.18
N GLY A 173 -6.26 -26.62 -5.68
CA GLY A 173 -4.94 -26.89 -6.22
C GLY A 173 -3.81 -26.48 -5.27
N LEU A 174 -4.03 -26.46 -3.95
CA LEU A 174 -3.05 -26.07 -2.94
C LEU A 174 -1.70 -26.80 -3.10
N LEU A 175 -1.76 -28.12 -3.34
CA LEU A 175 -0.58 -28.99 -3.49
C LEU A 175 -0.13 -29.17 -4.95
N LYS A 176 -0.81 -28.56 -5.93
CA LYS A 176 -0.39 -28.67 -7.33
C LYS A 176 0.94 -27.95 -7.56
N LEU A 177 1.83 -28.58 -8.33
CA LEU A 177 3.14 -28.06 -8.69
C LEU A 177 3.07 -26.70 -9.41
N GLN A 178 2.06 -26.52 -10.28
CA GLN A 178 1.84 -25.28 -11.02
C GLN A 178 0.44 -24.74 -10.75
N ASN A 179 0.38 -23.61 -10.04
CA ASN A 179 -0.85 -22.85 -9.83
C ASN A 179 -0.48 -21.37 -9.62
N ARG A 180 -0.59 -20.57 -10.68
CA ARG A 180 -0.18 -19.15 -10.66
C ARG A 180 -1.01 -18.32 -9.67
N SER A 181 -2.32 -18.57 -9.57
CA SER A 181 -3.20 -17.84 -8.65
C SER A 181 -2.84 -18.13 -7.19
N ARG A 182 -2.70 -19.42 -6.84
CA ARG A 182 -2.21 -19.84 -5.51
C ARG A 182 -0.84 -19.25 -5.19
N ASN A 183 0.09 -19.28 -6.15
CA ASN A 183 1.44 -18.73 -5.96
C ASN A 183 1.42 -17.22 -5.72
N ARG A 184 0.54 -16.47 -6.40
CA ARG A 184 0.36 -15.02 -6.15
C ARG A 184 -0.17 -14.75 -4.75
N ARG A 185 -1.18 -15.48 -4.28
CA ARG A 185 -1.73 -15.35 -2.91
C ARG A 185 -0.67 -15.66 -1.87
N ALA A 186 0.05 -16.77 -2.03
CA ALA A 186 1.15 -17.15 -1.15
C ALA A 186 2.26 -16.10 -1.14
N GLY A 187 2.68 -15.61 -2.31
CA GLY A 187 3.69 -14.56 -2.43
C GLY A 187 3.25 -13.27 -1.75
N PHE A 188 2.00 -12.84 -1.94
CA PHE A 188 1.42 -11.67 -1.27
C PHE A 188 1.46 -11.80 0.25
N LEU A 189 0.96 -12.91 0.80
CA LEU A 189 0.93 -13.15 2.25
C LEU A 189 2.35 -13.23 2.85
N ILE A 190 3.27 -13.92 2.19
CA ILE A 190 4.68 -14.00 2.61
C ILE A 190 5.31 -12.60 2.58
N ALA A 191 5.13 -11.84 1.50
CA ALA A 191 5.68 -10.49 1.39
C ALA A 191 5.15 -9.57 2.48
N LEU A 192 3.85 -9.65 2.79
CA LEU A 192 3.23 -8.85 3.85
C LEU A 192 3.81 -9.21 5.22
N VAL A 193 3.87 -10.51 5.55
CA VAL A 193 4.38 -10.99 6.86
C VAL A 193 5.87 -10.67 7.02
N VAL A 194 6.68 -10.93 6.01
CA VAL A 194 8.12 -10.62 6.01
C VAL A 194 8.35 -9.11 6.11
N GLY A 195 7.56 -8.30 5.41
CA GLY A 195 7.57 -6.85 5.52
C GLY A 195 7.23 -6.37 6.94
N SER A 196 6.19 -6.95 7.56
CA SER A 196 5.80 -6.61 8.93
C SER A 196 6.85 -7.01 9.96
N PHE A 197 7.49 -8.18 9.84
CA PHE A 197 8.62 -8.54 10.70
C PHE A 197 9.80 -7.58 10.50
N ALA A 198 10.18 -7.30 9.25
CA ALA A 198 11.25 -6.36 8.95
C ALA A 198 10.95 -4.98 9.55
N GLY A 199 9.73 -4.46 9.37
CA GLY A 199 9.30 -3.18 9.94
C GLY A 199 9.33 -3.17 11.46
N ALA A 200 8.88 -4.25 12.12
CA ALA A 200 8.90 -4.35 13.56
C ALA A 200 10.33 -4.34 14.13
N PHE A 201 11.26 -5.07 13.51
CA PHE A 201 12.68 -5.07 13.91
C PHE A 201 13.38 -3.74 13.57
N MET A 202 13.08 -3.14 12.43
CA MET A 202 13.63 -1.82 12.07
C MET A 202 13.11 -0.74 13.02
N ARG A 203 11.83 -0.76 13.39
CA ARG A 203 11.27 0.19 14.35
C ARG A 203 12.01 0.13 15.68
N THR A 204 12.33 -1.06 16.19
CA THR A 204 13.04 -1.21 17.48
C THR A 204 14.54 -0.95 17.36
N GLY A 205 15.17 -1.30 16.24
CA GLY A 205 16.61 -1.19 16.04
C GLY A 205 17.08 0.17 15.52
N ILE A 206 16.39 0.74 14.53
CA ILE A 206 16.77 1.99 13.84
C ILE A 206 15.73 3.11 13.99
N GLY A 207 14.59 2.85 14.63
CA GLY A 207 13.52 3.83 14.86
C GLY A 207 12.49 3.92 13.73
N SER A 208 11.31 4.42 14.06
CA SER A 208 10.15 4.51 13.16
C SER A 208 10.42 5.33 11.89
N SER A 209 11.04 6.50 12.02
CA SER A 209 11.36 7.36 10.87
C SER A 209 12.26 6.64 9.86
N ASN A 210 13.33 5.98 10.32
CA ASN A 210 14.24 5.25 9.43
C ASN A 210 13.57 4.02 8.79
N ALA A 211 12.71 3.31 9.52
CA ALA A 211 11.91 2.23 8.94
C ALA A 211 10.98 2.74 7.82
N LEU A 212 10.39 3.92 7.98
CA LEU A 212 9.59 4.57 6.93
C LEU A 212 10.44 5.01 5.73
N PHE A 213 11.68 5.47 5.93
CA PHE A 213 12.62 5.72 4.83
C PHE A 213 12.91 4.46 4.03
N VAL A 214 13.07 3.29 4.68
CA VAL A 214 13.25 2.01 3.99
C VAL A 214 12.01 1.62 3.18
N SER A 215 10.81 1.82 3.73
CA SER A 215 9.55 1.63 2.98
C SER A 215 9.47 2.57 1.77
N GLY A 216 9.83 3.84 1.94
CA GLY A 216 9.93 4.82 0.86
C GLY A 216 10.92 4.41 -0.23
N ALA A 217 12.08 3.87 0.14
CA ALA A 217 13.06 3.36 -0.82
C ALA A 217 12.52 2.17 -1.64
N GLY A 218 11.75 1.26 -1.02
CA GLY A 218 11.04 0.19 -1.71
C GLY A 218 10.03 0.72 -2.74
N LYS A 219 9.26 1.75 -2.37
CA LYS A 219 8.32 2.43 -3.28
C LYS A 219 9.04 3.19 -4.40
N THR A 220 10.19 3.79 -4.14
CA THR A 220 11.05 4.40 -5.17
C THR A 220 11.50 3.36 -6.18
N LEU A 221 11.97 2.19 -5.72
CA LEU A 221 12.37 1.10 -6.62
C LEU A 221 11.21 0.68 -7.52
N VAL A 222 10.00 0.52 -6.97
CA VAL A 222 8.81 0.21 -7.78
C VAL A 222 8.53 1.31 -8.80
N THR A 223 8.59 2.58 -8.39
CA THR A 223 8.38 3.73 -9.29
C THR A 223 9.37 3.75 -10.44
N LEU A 224 10.64 3.40 -10.19
CA LEU A 224 11.67 3.28 -11.22
C LEU A 224 11.41 2.08 -12.15
N LEU A 225 11.00 0.95 -11.59
CA LEU A 225 10.70 -0.25 -12.37
C LEU A 225 9.48 -0.05 -13.29
N LEU A 226 8.56 0.88 -13.00
CA LEU A 226 7.42 1.22 -13.88
C LEU A 226 7.85 1.70 -15.27
N PHE A 227 9.06 2.26 -15.39
CA PHE A 227 9.66 2.61 -16.68
C PHE A 227 10.16 1.38 -17.45
N LEU A 228 10.15 0.18 -16.87
CA LEU A 228 10.61 -1.05 -17.53
C LEU A 228 9.45 -2.01 -17.85
N ASN A 229 8.25 -1.76 -17.33
CA ASN A 229 7.08 -2.59 -17.63
C ASN A 229 6.75 -2.58 -19.12
N ARG A 230 6.33 -3.75 -19.61
CA ARG A 230 5.90 -3.92 -20.99
C ARG A 230 4.57 -3.22 -21.24
N GLU A 231 4.40 -2.75 -22.46
CA GLU A 231 3.11 -2.26 -22.94
C GLU A 231 2.19 -3.44 -23.25
N GLN A 232 0.92 -3.30 -22.91
CA GLN A 232 -0.10 -4.29 -23.22
C GLN A 232 -0.24 -4.39 -24.75
N PRO A 233 -0.10 -5.59 -25.34
CA PRO A 233 -0.25 -5.73 -26.79
C PRO A 233 -1.65 -5.31 -27.24
N PRO A 234 -1.81 -4.82 -28.48
CA PRO A 234 -3.11 -4.57 -29.07
C PRO A 234 -3.96 -5.84 -28.94
N VAL A 235 -5.21 -5.70 -28.53
CA VAL A 235 -6.17 -6.81 -28.62
C VAL A 235 -6.45 -6.98 -30.10
N ASP A 236 -5.98 -8.05 -30.72
CA ASP A 236 -6.41 -8.44 -32.06
C ASP A 236 -7.94 -8.53 -32.05
N GLN A 237 -8.60 -7.65 -32.81
CA GLN A 237 -10.06 -7.60 -32.95
C GLN A 237 -10.56 -8.69 -33.88
#